data_AF-A0A7K2X3Q3-F1
#
_entry.id   AF-A0A7K2X3Q3-F1
#
_cell.length_a   1.000
_cell.length_b   1.000
_cell.length_c   1.000
_cell.angle_alpha   90.00
_cell.angle_beta   90.00
_cell.angle_gamma   90.00
#
_symmetry.space_group_name_H-M   'P 1'
#
loop_
_entity.id
_entity.type
_entity.pdbx_description
1 polymer ?
#
loop_
_entity_poly.entity_id
_entity_poly.type
_entity_poly.pdbx_seq_one_letter_code
_entity_poly.pdbx_strand_id
1 'polypeptide(L)'
;MPVLRVDRPMAARAARARHVLVVAALRSTLEPTLALLAEESGPHAPSVATLVVEGAWERFEAGDREGYLDAVAEAVDRAPVTEGGVVVLAQASMADAAGRASTPMPVLSSPRLGLAAA
;
A
#
# COMPACT_ATOMS: atom_id res chain seq x y z
N MET A 1 -4.66 17.78 -8.94
CA MET A 1 -4.21 17.66 -7.53
C MET A 1 -3.00 16.73 -7.53
N PRO A 2 -1.85 17.11 -6.93
CA PRO A 2 -0.73 16.18 -6.82
C PRO A 2 -1.17 14.94 -6.03
N VAL A 3 -0.95 13.75 -6.58
CA VAL A 3 -1.39 12.44 -6.07
C VAL A 3 -1.05 12.27 -4.57
N LEU A 4 0.09 12.81 -4.14
CA LEU A 4 0.55 12.84 -2.74
C LEU A 4 -0.48 13.37 -1.72
N ARG A 5 -1.35 14.32 -2.09
CA ARG A 5 -2.35 14.85 -1.14
C ARG A 5 -3.47 13.85 -0.84
N VAL A 6 -3.82 12.99 -1.79
CA VAL A 6 -4.91 12.02 -1.65
C VAL A 6 -4.47 10.84 -0.77
N ASP A 7 -3.17 10.55 -0.76
CA ASP A 7 -2.58 9.45 0.01
C ASP A 7 -2.28 9.83 1.47
N ARG A 8 -2.34 11.12 1.81
CA ARG A 8 -1.96 11.62 3.14
C ARG A 8 -2.75 10.99 4.29
N PRO A 9 -4.09 10.78 4.22
CA PRO A 9 -4.82 10.09 5.28
C PRO A 9 -4.37 8.63 5.51
N MET A 10 -4.03 7.93 4.42
CA MET A 10 -3.46 6.57 4.49
C MET A 10 -2.10 6.60 5.18
N ALA A 11 -1.20 7.50 4.76
CA ALA A 11 0.13 7.65 5.34
C ALA A 11 0.08 8.06 6.83
N ALA A 12 -0.79 9.01 7.20
CA ALA A 12 -0.98 9.45 8.58
C ALA A 12 -1.49 8.33 9.50
N ARG A 13 -2.32 7.41 8.97
CA ARG A 13 -2.75 6.23 9.71
C ARG A 13 -1.63 5.21 9.85
N ALA A 14 -0.88 4.96 8.78
CA ALA A 14 0.25 4.03 8.79
C ALA A 14 1.39 4.49 9.71
N ALA A 15 1.68 5.80 9.75
CA ALA A 15 2.73 6.40 10.59
C ALA A 15 2.50 6.20 12.11
N ARG A 16 1.31 5.78 12.53
CA ARG A 16 0.98 5.46 13.93
C ARG A 16 1.31 4.01 14.32
N ALA A 17 1.64 3.15 13.35
CA ALA A 17 2.01 1.77 13.61
C ALA A 17 3.44 1.66 14.14
N ARG A 18 3.82 0.47 14.63
CA ARG A 18 5.23 0.17 14.97
C ARG A 18 6.00 -0.29 13.74
N HIS A 19 5.33 -1.05 12.88
CA HIS A 19 5.89 -1.61 11.65
C HIS A 19 4.97 -1.32 10.46
N VAL A 20 5.55 -0.93 9.34
CA VAL A 20 4.81 -0.67 8.09
C VAL A 20 5.45 -1.48 6.98
N LEU A 21 4.66 -2.33 6.32
CA LEU A 21 5.04 -2.96 5.06
C LEU A 21 4.41 -2.17 3.90
N VAL A 22 5.23 -1.52 3.09
CA VAL A 22 4.79 -0.83 1.86
C VAL A 22 4.87 -1.78 0.68
N VAL A 23 3.72 -2.08 0.08
CA VAL A 23 3.59 -2.96 -1.08
C VAL A 23 3.31 -2.13 -2.33
N ALA A 24 4.08 -2.37 -3.38
CA ALA A 24 3.91 -1.73 -4.68
C ALA A 24 4.09 -2.75 -5.82
N ALA A 25 3.55 -2.45 -6.99
CA ALA A 25 3.78 -3.15 -8.25
C ALA A 25 4.79 -2.39 -9.11
N LEU A 26 4.93 -1.08 -8.89
CA LEU A 26 5.96 -0.25 -9.50
C LEU A 26 6.97 0.23 -8.46
N ARG A 27 8.25 -0.01 -8.71
CA ARG A 27 9.34 0.44 -7.83
C ARG A 27 9.37 1.97 -7.67
N SER A 28 9.02 2.70 -8.73
CA SER A 28 8.93 4.17 -8.72
C SER A 28 7.87 4.72 -7.77
N THR A 29 6.90 3.90 -7.33
CA THR A 29 5.89 4.29 -6.34
C THR A 29 6.45 4.26 -4.91
N LEU A 30 7.51 3.50 -4.63
CA LEU A 30 8.02 3.35 -3.27
C LEU A 30 8.53 4.68 -2.71
N GLU A 31 9.39 5.39 -3.45
CA GLU A 31 9.99 6.65 -2.99
C GLU A 31 8.95 7.70 -2.53
N PRO A 32 7.94 8.08 -3.36
CA PRO A 32 6.95 9.07 -2.92
C PRO A 32 6.10 8.58 -1.74
N THR A 33 5.78 7.28 -1.64
CA THR A 33 5.04 6.74 -0.48
C THR A 33 5.87 6.78 0.79
N LEU A 34 7.16 6.43 0.71
CA LEU A 34 8.09 6.48 1.84
C LEU A 34 8.32 7.91 2.32
N ALA A 35 8.47 8.87 1.40
CA ALA A 35 8.60 10.28 1.73
C ALA A 35 7.36 10.79 2.46
N LEU A 36 6.16 10.45 1.97
CA LEU A 36 4.92 10.83 2.63
C LEU A 36 4.75 10.18 4.02
N LEU A 37 5.13 8.92 4.18
CA LEU A 37 5.16 8.27 5.50
C LEU A 37 6.11 8.99 6.45
N ALA A 38 7.28 9.43 5.98
CA ALA A 38 8.25 10.17 6.78
C ALA A 38 7.71 11.55 7.18
N GLU A 39 7.02 12.26 6.28
CA GLU A 39 6.37 13.55 6.59
C GLU A 39 5.31 13.42 7.69
N GLU A 40 4.51 12.34 7.64
CA GLU A 40 3.45 12.09 8.63
C GLU A 40 3.98 11.43 9.90
N SER A 41 5.23 10.96 9.89
CA SER A 41 5.89 10.38 11.06
C SER A 41 6.40 11.49 11.98
N GLY A 42 5.99 11.42 13.24
CA GLY A 42 6.55 12.25 14.30
C GLY A 42 7.93 11.75 14.76
N PRO A 43 8.35 12.11 15.99
CA PRO A 43 9.63 11.68 16.57
C PRO A 43 9.82 10.16 16.68
N HIS A 44 8.73 9.39 16.59
CA HIS A 44 8.72 7.93 16.68
C HIS A 44 8.24 7.35 15.35
N ALA A 45 9.10 7.39 14.34
CA ALA A 45 8.80 6.82 13.04
C ALA A 45 8.68 5.28 13.11
N PRO A 46 7.77 4.64 12.35
CA PRO A 46 7.68 3.20 12.28
C PRO A 46 8.94 2.61 11.62
N SER A 47 9.23 1.34 11.92
CA SER A 47 10.12 0.55 11.09
C SER A 47 9.41 0.24 9.77
N VAL A 48 10.03 0.58 8.65
CA VAL A 48 9.43 0.43 7.32
C VAL A 48 10.16 -0.64 6.51
N ALA A 49 9.41 -1.59 5.96
CA ALA A 49 9.85 -2.55 4.96
C ALA A 49 9.11 -2.29 3.64
N THR A 50 9.73 -2.66 2.51
CA THR A 50 9.12 -2.53 1.19
C THR A 50 9.06 -3.88 0.48
N LEU A 51 8.02 -4.05 -0.33
CA LEU A 51 7.81 -5.22 -1.17
C LEU A 51 7.33 -4.77 -2.55
N VAL A 52 8.05 -5.20 -3.59
CA VAL A 52 7.58 -5.07 -4.97
C VAL A 52 6.97 -6.40 -5.41
N VAL A 53 5.74 -6.37 -5.88
CA VAL A 53 5.04 -7.53 -6.46
C VAL A 53 5.40 -7.61 -7.93
N GLU A 54 6.52 -8.24 -8.22
CA GLU A 54 7.03 -8.42 -9.59
C GLU A 54 5.98 -9.13 -10.47
N GLY A 55 5.76 -8.64 -11.69
CA GLY A 55 4.77 -9.19 -12.62
C GLY A 55 3.33 -8.71 -12.40
N ALA A 56 3.03 -8.00 -11.31
CA ALA A 56 1.68 -7.51 -11.04
C ALA A 56 1.31 -6.37 -11.99
N TRP A 57 2.21 -5.42 -12.23
CA TRP A 57 1.92 -4.27 -13.07
C TRP A 57 1.62 -4.69 -14.52
N GLU A 58 2.34 -5.67 -15.04
CA GLU A 58 2.16 -6.24 -16.37
C GLU A 58 0.78 -6.87 -16.54
N ARG A 59 0.25 -7.55 -15.51
CA ARG A 59 -1.13 -8.07 -15.51
C ARG A 59 -2.14 -6.93 -15.59
N PHE A 60 -1.92 -5.87 -14.83
CA PHE A 60 -2.78 -4.69 -14.85
C PHE A 60 -2.79 -4.04 -16.24
N GLU A 61 -1.63 -3.86 -16.87
CA GLU A 61 -1.50 -3.30 -18.23
C GLU A 61 -2.12 -4.21 -19.31
N ALA A 62 -2.07 -5.52 -19.12
CA ALA A 62 -2.73 -6.50 -19.99
C ALA A 62 -4.26 -6.56 -19.80
N GLY A 63 -4.82 -5.78 -18.87
CA GLY A 63 -6.25 -5.79 -18.54
C GLY A 63 -6.67 -6.96 -17.63
N ASP A 64 -5.73 -7.78 -17.17
CA ASP A 64 -5.95 -8.82 -16.17
C ASP A 64 -6.01 -8.22 -14.76
N ARG A 65 -7.13 -7.53 -14.51
CA ARG A 65 -7.38 -6.84 -13.25
C ARG A 65 -7.49 -7.80 -12.07
N GLU A 66 -8.12 -8.95 -12.27
CA GLU A 66 -8.30 -9.96 -11.22
C GLU A 66 -6.96 -10.59 -10.86
N GLY A 67 -6.18 -11.04 -11.85
CA GLY A 67 -4.86 -11.61 -11.62
C GLY A 67 -3.86 -10.61 -11.03
N TYR A 68 -4.01 -9.31 -11.32
CA TYR A 68 -3.28 -8.24 -10.62
C TYR A 68 -3.61 -8.18 -9.13
N LEU A 69 -4.90 -8.14 -8.79
CA LEU A 69 -5.35 -8.02 -7.40
C LEU A 69 -5.03 -9.28 -6.59
N ASP A 70 -5.17 -10.46 -7.19
CA ASP A 70 -4.81 -11.73 -6.56
C ASP A 70 -3.31 -11.83 -6.29
N ALA A 71 -2.46 -11.39 -7.22
CA ALA A 71 -1.00 -11.35 -7.01
C ALA A 71 -0.62 -10.43 -5.85
N VAL A 72 -1.26 -9.27 -5.74
CA VAL A 72 -1.02 -8.33 -4.63
C VAL A 72 -1.48 -8.94 -3.30
N ALA A 73 -2.67 -9.55 -3.25
CA ALA A 73 -3.19 -10.20 -2.05
C ALA A 73 -2.31 -11.37 -1.61
N GLU A 74 -1.88 -12.23 -2.54
CA GLU A 74 -0.96 -13.33 -2.25
C GLU A 74 0.37 -12.82 -1.68
N ALA A 75 0.92 -11.74 -2.25
CA ALA A 75 2.15 -11.15 -1.76
C ALA A 75 2.02 -10.60 -0.33
N VAL A 76 0.86 -10.00 0.00
CA VAL A 76 0.53 -9.54 1.35
C VAL A 76 0.40 -10.72 2.32
N ASP A 77 -0.26 -11.80 1.92
CA ASP A 77 -0.51 -12.96 2.77
C ASP A 77 0.76 -13.79 3.04
N ARG A 78 1.71 -13.77 2.10
CA ARG A 78 3.02 -14.42 2.27
C ARG A 78 4.00 -13.58 3.08
N ALA A 79 3.72 -12.30 3.30
CA ALA A 79 4.58 -11.44 4.11
C ALA A 79 4.49 -11.84 5.60
N PRO A 80 5.61 -11.80 6.35
CA PRO A 80 5.58 -12.12 7.77
C PRO A 80 4.61 -11.22 8.55
N VAL A 81 3.73 -11.83 9.33
CA VAL A 81 2.86 -11.10 10.26
C VAL A 81 3.72 -10.52 11.37
N THR A 82 3.59 -9.21 11.58
CA THR A 82 4.33 -8.49 12.63
C THR A 82 3.34 -7.87 13.60
N GLU A 83 3.53 -8.10 14.90
CA GLU A 83 2.70 -7.50 15.95
C GLU A 83 2.81 -5.97 15.90
N GLY A 84 1.68 -5.27 15.93
CA GLY A 84 1.64 -3.81 15.74
C GLY A 84 2.03 -3.36 14.33
N GLY A 85 2.02 -4.28 13.35
CA GLY A 85 2.28 -4.03 11.95
C GLY A 85 1.03 -3.65 11.15
N VAL A 86 1.24 -2.88 10.09
CA VAL A 86 0.23 -2.56 9.08
C VAL A 86 0.81 -2.73 7.68
N VAL A 87 -0.05 -3.01 6.70
CA VAL A 87 0.30 -3.08 5.29
C VAL A 87 -0.22 -1.83 4.60
N VAL A 88 0.59 -1.22 3.74
CA VAL A 88 0.24 -0.07 2.90
C VAL A 88 0.32 -0.50 1.45
N LEU A 89 -0.82 -0.47 0.75
CA LEU A 89 -0.89 -0.66 -0.69
C LEU A 89 -0.66 0.68 -1.38
N ALA A 90 0.52 0.86 -1.97
CA ALA A 90 1.05 2.15 -2.40
C ALA A 90 0.38 2.73 -3.66
N GLN A 91 -0.33 1.91 -4.44
CA GLN A 91 -1.01 2.35 -5.66
C GLN A 91 -2.52 2.28 -5.50
N ALA A 92 -3.25 3.32 -5.93
CA ALA A 92 -4.71 3.35 -5.89
C ALA A 92 -5.37 2.16 -6.62
N SER A 93 -4.70 1.64 -7.67
CA SER A 93 -5.11 0.43 -8.35
C SER A 93 -5.12 -0.79 -7.42
N MET A 94 -4.36 -0.83 -6.33
CA MET A 94 -4.32 -1.97 -5.42
C MET A 94 -5.46 -2.02 -4.41
N ALA A 95 -6.28 -0.97 -4.28
CA ALA A 95 -7.24 -0.84 -3.17
C ALA A 95 -8.12 -2.08 -2.93
N ASP A 96 -8.46 -2.79 -4.00
CA ASP A 96 -9.37 -3.94 -3.94
C ASP A 96 -8.70 -5.23 -3.47
N ALA A 97 -7.36 -5.26 -3.48
CA ALA A 97 -6.60 -6.36 -2.93
C ALA A 97 -6.71 -6.41 -1.40
N ALA A 98 -7.01 -5.28 -0.74
CA ALA A 98 -7.23 -5.23 0.71
C ALA A 98 -8.39 -6.13 1.16
N GLY A 99 -9.43 -6.29 0.33
CA GLY A 99 -10.56 -7.20 0.61
C GLY A 99 -10.30 -8.66 0.22
N ARG A 100 -9.17 -8.96 -0.44
CA ARG A 100 -8.78 -10.30 -0.88
C ARG A 100 -7.71 -10.93 0.02
N ALA A 101 -6.87 -10.09 0.63
CA ALA A 101 -5.85 -10.54 1.56
C ALA A 101 -6.48 -11.17 2.82
N SER A 102 -5.89 -12.25 3.29
CA SER A 102 -6.26 -12.98 4.50
C SER A 102 -5.36 -12.67 5.70
N THR A 103 -4.35 -11.81 5.52
CA THR A 103 -3.47 -11.34 6.60
C THR A 103 -4.26 -10.77 7.80
N PRO A 104 -3.83 -11.03 9.05
CA PRO A 104 -4.41 -10.39 10.23
C PRO A 104 -3.95 -8.94 10.41
N MET A 105 -2.94 -8.48 9.67
CA MET A 105 -2.47 -7.09 9.74
C MET A 105 -3.48 -6.16 9.04
N PRO A 106 -3.80 -4.98 9.60
CA PRO A 106 -4.61 -4.00 8.88
C PRO A 106 -3.98 -3.62 7.54
N VAL A 107 -4.75 -3.73 6.47
CA VAL A 107 -4.35 -3.32 5.12
C VAL A 107 -4.94 -1.95 4.82
N LEU A 108 -4.08 -0.98 4.56
CA LEU A 108 -4.41 0.39 4.20
C LEU A 108 -4.13 0.58 2.71
N SER A 109 -4.97 1.31 2.01
CA SER A 109 -4.76 1.63 0.60
C SER A 109 -4.98 3.11 0.34
N SER A 110 -4.33 3.60 -0.71
CA SER A 110 -4.70 4.87 -1.31
C SER A 110 -6.18 4.82 -1.77
N PRO A 111 -6.93 5.93 -1.66
CA PRO A 111 -8.27 6.01 -2.25
C PRO A 111 -8.21 5.66 -3.73
N ARG A 112 -9.18 4.88 -4.24
CA ARG A 112 -9.35 4.77 -5.70
C ARG A 112 -9.52 6.18 -6.25
N LEU A 113 -8.86 6.50 -7.37
CA LEU A 113 -8.93 7.83 -8.05
C LEU A 113 -10.33 8.24 -8.56
N GLY A 114 -11.40 7.58 -8.09
CA GLY A 114 -12.80 7.84 -8.44
C GLY A 114 -13.67 8.45 -7.34
N LEU A 115 -13.17 8.81 -6.15
CA LEU A 115 -14.02 9.43 -5.11
C LEU A 115 -13.28 10.36 -4.15
N ALA A 116 -13.28 11.66 -4.47
CA ALA A 116 -13.32 12.78 -3.52
C ALA A 116 -13.87 14.05 -4.21
N ALA A 117 -14.94 13.87 -4.99
CA ALA A 117 -15.78 14.95 -5.51
C ALA A 117 -17.24 14.51 -5.38
N ALA A 118 -17.78 14.63 -4.16
CA ALA A 118 -19.20 14.68 -3.85
C ALA A 118 -19.36 15.48 -2.55
#